data_AF-A0A976LS88-F1
#
_entry.id   AF-A0A976LS88-F1
#
_cell.length_a   1.000
_cell.length_b   1.000
_cell.length_c   1.000
_cell.angle_alpha   90.00
_cell.angle_beta   90.00
_cell.angle_gamma   90.00
#
_symmetry.space_group_name_H-M   'P 1'
#
loop_
_entity.id
_entity.type
_entity.pdbx_description
1 polymer ?
#
loop_
_entity_poly.entity_id
_entity_poly.type
_entity_poly.pdbx_seq_one_letter_code
_entity_poly.pdbx_strand_id
1 'polypeptide(L)'
;MVRILVHKFVTLSKMVSVLLVGGTTVLICYALIPFVKIRFGHLYTSRVGHLCYNMDNYLAGRRERNSDEWGVFRTDKHISNKMILSSWSKEKNILFTKFAYFPFHFLSKLMPHSRLLISWKSELHPEFSVVSATRIIFTLRKSDEISGSELLNELGITGQFICIHNRDSAYLEHYHSDGNVHDYRDFEFDDFKCTIEKITKQNISAVRLGEIVKKESDISNPMFIDLTGSKR
;
A
#
# COMPACT_ATOMS: atom_id res chain seq x y z
N MET A 1 -35.76 -9.54 -3.46
CA MET A 1 -36.06 -9.66 -2.02
C MET A 1 -35.03 -10.52 -1.27
N VAL A 2 -34.78 -11.78 -1.68
CA VAL A 2 -33.83 -12.70 -1.02
C VAL A 2 -32.40 -12.16 -0.92
N ARG A 3 -31.82 -11.59 -2.00
CA ARG A 3 -30.47 -10.99 -1.97
C ARG A 3 -30.32 -9.86 -0.94
N ILE A 4 -31.37 -9.06 -0.75
CA ILE A 4 -31.37 -7.95 0.21
C ILE A 4 -31.40 -8.50 1.65
N LEU A 5 -32.22 -9.52 1.90
CA LEU A 5 -32.29 -10.20 3.20
C LEU A 5 -30.96 -10.87 3.56
N VAL A 6 -30.36 -11.61 2.63
CA VAL A 6 -29.02 -12.22 2.82
C VAL A 6 -27.98 -11.15 3.10
N HIS A 7 -27.97 -10.04 2.34
CA HIS A 7 -27.04 -8.95 2.58
C HIS A 7 -27.21 -8.31 3.97
N LYS A 8 -28.47 -8.03 4.38
CA LYS A 8 -28.77 -7.49 5.71
C LYS A 8 -28.34 -8.45 6.82
N PHE A 9 -28.57 -9.75 6.65
CA PHE A 9 -28.17 -10.77 7.61
C PHE A 9 -26.64 -10.85 7.74
N VAL A 10 -25.90 -10.86 6.63
CA VAL A 10 -24.43 -10.86 6.64
C VAL A 10 -23.89 -9.61 7.33
N THR A 11 -24.48 -8.44 7.07
CA THR A 11 -24.09 -7.19 7.71
C THR A 11 -24.35 -7.20 9.22
N LEU A 12 -25.52 -7.71 9.64
CA LEU A 12 -25.86 -7.86 11.05
C LEU A 12 -24.91 -8.84 11.76
N SER A 13 -24.66 -10.00 11.15
CA SER A 13 -23.71 -11.00 11.67
C SER A 13 -22.31 -10.42 11.85
N LYS A 14 -21.81 -9.65 10.86
CA LYS A 14 -20.52 -8.95 10.99
C LYS A 14 -20.51 -7.96 12.13
N MET A 15 -21.59 -7.21 12.34
CA MET A 15 -21.69 -6.25 13.44
C MET A 15 -21.65 -6.96 14.79
N VAL A 16 -22.41 -8.05 14.94
CA VAL A 16 -22.40 -8.88 16.16
C VAL A 16 -20.99 -9.44 16.42
N SER A 17 -20.31 -9.96 15.40
CA SER A 17 -18.94 -10.45 15.56
C SER A 17 -17.95 -9.35 15.93
N VAL A 18 -18.09 -8.13 15.38
CA VAL A 18 -17.27 -6.98 15.79
C VAL A 18 -17.50 -6.63 17.27
N LEU A 19 -18.75 -6.65 17.74
CA LEU A 19 -19.06 -6.40 19.15
C LEU A 19 -18.49 -7.48 20.07
N LEU A 20 -18.78 -8.75 19.78
CA LEU A 20 -18.39 -9.87 20.64
C LEU A 20 -16.88 -10.13 20.58
N VAL A 21 -16.34 -10.38 19.39
CA VAL A 21 -14.93 -10.75 19.21
C VAL A 21 -14.04 -9.52 19.39
N GLY A 22 -14.41 -8.39 18.79
CA GLY A 22 -13.64 -7.15 18.90
C GLY A 22 -13.63 -6.62 20.33
N GLY A 23 -14.79 -6.55 20.99
CA GLY A 23 -14.90 -6.11 22.38
C GLY A 23 -14.12 -7.00 23.34
N THR A 24 -14.26 -8.33 23.22
CA THR A 24 -13.50 -9.28 24.06
C THR A 24 -12.00 -9.15 23.84
N THR A 25 -11.56 -9.04 22.58
CA THR A 25 -10.13 -8.85 22.26
C THR A 25 -9.59 -7.56 22.88
N VAL A 26 -10.34 -6.46 22.78
CA VAL A 26 -9.96 -5.16 23.35
C VAL A 26 -9.87 -5.23 24.88
N LEU A 27 -10.82 -5.89 25.55
CA LEU A 27 -10.78 -6.10 27.00
C LEU A 27 -9.54 -6.90 27.43
N ILE A 28 -9.23 -7.99 26.73
CA ILE A 28 -8.02 -8.78 26.97
C ILE A 28 -6.77 -7.93 26.75
N CYS A 29 -6.70 -7.17 25.66
CA CYS A 29 -5.57 -6.29 25.39
C CYS A 29 -5.39 -5.23 26.49
N TYR A 30 -6.47 -4.66 27.03
CA TYR A 30 -6.40 -3.72 28.16
C TYR A 30 -5.83 -4.37 29.43
N ALA A 31 -6.22 -5.61 29.74
CA ALA A 31 -5.66 -6.36 30.86
C ALA A 31 -4.18 -6.70 30.66
N LEU A 32 -3.73 -6.89 29.41
CA LEU A 32 -2.35 -7.26 29.08
C LEU A 32 -1.38 -6.07 28.98
N ILE A 33 -1.86 -4.82 29.03
CA ILE A 33 -1.03 -3.61 28.87
C ILE A 33 0.22 -3.56 29.76
N PRO A 34 0.18 -4.00 31.04
CA PRO A 34 1.38 -4.01 31.89
C PRO A 34 2.51 -4.89 31.33
N PHE A 35 2.19 -5.88 30.50
CA PHE A 35 3.13 -6.86 29.98
C PHE A 35 3.47 -6.63 28.50
N VAL A 36 2.49 -6.24 27.69
CA VAL A 36 2.65 -6.03 26.25
C VAL A 36 1.73 -4.91 25.74
N LYS A 37 2.30 -3.98 24.98
CA LYS A 37 1.54 -2.92 24.31
C LYS A 37 1.15 -3.40 22.92
N ILE A 38 -0.14 -3.60 22.69
CA ILE A 38 -0.71 -4.00 21.39
C ILE A 38 -1.60 -2.87 20.89
N ARG A 39 -1.45 -2.49 19.62
CA ARG A 39 -2.29 -1.48 18.98
C ARG A 39 -2.79 -1.99 17.64
N PHE A 40 -3.99 -1.59 17.26
CA PHE A 40 -4.69 -2.08 16.08
C PHE A 40 -4.89 -0.96 15.05
N GLY A 41 -4.58 -1.26 13.79
CA GLY A 41 -4.72 -0.30 12.69
C GLY A 41 -5.27 -0.92 11.42
N HIS A 42 -5.55 -0.08 10.44
CA HIS A 42 -5.85 -0.49 9.07
C HIS A 42 -4.81 0.11 8.15
N LEU A 43 -3.96 -0.75 7.59
CA LEU A 43 -3.05 -0.38 6.52
C LEU A 43 -3.80 -0.45 5.19
N TYR A 44 -3.89 0.68 4.49
CA TYR A 44 -4.44 0.72 3.14
C TYR A 44 -3.40 0.15 2.18
N THR A 45 -3.72 -1.02 1.60
CA THR A 45 -2.79 -1.79 0.76
C THR A 45 -3.17 -1.75 -0.71
N SER A 46 -4.31 -1.16 -1.03
CA SER A 46 -4.88 -1.13 -2.37
C SER A 46 -4.22 -0.15 -3.34
N ARG A 47 -3.39 0.78 -2.85
CA ARG A 47 -2.60 1.71 -3.68
C ARG A 47 -1.18 1.77 -3.15
N VAL A 48 -0.20 1.76 -4.06
CA VAL A 48 1.22 1.73 -3.66
C VAL A 48 1.62 2.95 -2.82
N GLY A 49 1.06 4.12 -3.15
CA GLY A 49 1.31 5.36 -2.38
C GLY A 49 0.87 5.23 -0.92
N HIS A 50 -0.35 4.73 -0.65
CA HIS A 50 -0.82 4.50 0.72
C HIS A 50 -0.03 3.38 1.41
N LEU A 51 0.25 2.28 0.71
CA LEU A 51 1.02 1.15 1.24
C LEU A 51 2.41 1.57 1.73
N CYS A 52 3.10 2.45 0.99
CA CYS A 52 4.39 2.99 1.40
C CYS A 52 4.20 4.05 2.50
N TYR A 53 3.46 5.12 2.21
CA TYR A 53 3.36 6.30 3.08
C TYR A 53 2.81 5.97 4.46
N ASN A 54 1.77 5.12 4.55
CA ASN A 54 1.12 4.85 5.83
C ASN A 54 2.02 4.11 6.81
N MET A 55 2.67 3.05 6.35
CA MET A 55 3.54 2.27 7.21
C MET A 55 4.80 3.05 7.59
N ASP A 56 5.36 3.82 6.65
CA ASP A 56 6.55 4.63 6.90
C ASP A 56 6.29 5.68 7.99
N ASN A 57 5.16 6.41 7.91
CA ASN A 57 4.76 7.35 8.97
C ASN A 57 4.55 6.67 10.33
N TYR A 58 3.88 5.53 10.35
CA TYR A 58 3.65 4.81 11.60
C TYR A 58 4.97 4.36 12.25
N LEU A 59 5.88 3.79 11.47
CA LEU A 59 7.17 3.31 11.94
C LEU A 59 8.09 4.47 12.38
N ALA A 60 8.08 5.58 11.64
CA ALA A 60 8.77 6.81 12.00
C ALA A 60 8.28 7.35 13.35
N GLY A 61 6.98 7.56 13.50
CA GLY A 61 6.40 8.05 14.77
C GLY A 61 6.58 7.07 15.93
N ARG A 62 6.52 5.75 15.67
CA ARG A 62 6.82 4.73 16.69
C ARG A 62 8.26 4.83 17.19
N ARG A 63 9.21 5.07 16.28
CA ARG A 63 10.63 5.27 16.61
C ARG A 63 10.85 6.54 17.41
N GLU A 64 10.22 7.66 17.03
CA GLU A 64 10.30 8.92 17.77
C GLU A 64 9.80 8.79 19.21
N ARG A 65 8.71 8.03 19.41
CA ARG A 65 8.18 7.71 20.74
C ARG A 65 9.01 6.68 21.50
N ASN A 66 10.06 6.13 20.89
CA ASN A 66 10.84 4.99 21.38
C ASN A 66 9.94 3.84 21.89
N SER A 67 8.88 3.55 21.12
CA SER A 67 7.88 2.54 21.50
C SER A 67 8.21 1.19 20.88
N ASP A 68 8.06 0.14 21.68
CA ASP A 68 8.19 -1.27 21.28
C ASP A 68 6.82 -1.94 21.07
N GLU A 69 5.76 -1.15 20.89
CA GLU A 69 4.41 -1.65 20.68
C GLU A 69 4.27 -2.57 19.46
N TRP A 70 3.43 -3.60 19.62
CA TRP A 70 2.95 -4.44 18.55
C TRP A 70 1.90 -3.70 17.72
N GLY A 71 2.24 -3.38 16.48
CA GLY A 71 1.30 -2.88 15.49
C GLY A 71 0.63 -4.03 14.77
N VAL A 72 -0.65 -4.26 15.06
CA VAL A 72 -1.45 -5.34 14.47
C VAL A 72 -2.44 -4.74 13.48
N PHE A 73 -2.20 -5.00 12.20
CA PHE A 73 -2.90 -4.33 11.11
C PHE A 73 -3.81 -5.29 10.34
N ARG A 74 -5.01 -4.82 10.04
CA ARG A 74 -5.77 -5.36 8.92
C ARG A 74 -5.29 -4.70 7.62
N THR A 75 -5.45 -5.42 6.50
CA THR A 75 -5.16 -4.90 5.16
C THR A 75 -6.45 -4.74 4.35
N ASP A 76 -6.33 -4.19 3.14
CA ASP A 76 -7.38 -4.32 2.13
C ASP A 76 -7.38 -5.73 1.54
N LYS A 77 -8.40 -6.02 0.73
CA LYS A 77 -8.47 -7.28 -0.03
C LYS A 77 -7.41 -7.31 -1.13
N HIS A 78 -7.23 -6.19 -1.83
CA HIS A 78 -6.20 -6.02 -2.84
C HIS A 78 -4.91 -5.48 -2.22
N ILE A 79 -3.76 -5.98 -2.67
CA ILE A 79 -2.43 -5.56 -2.24
C ILE A 79 -1.68 -5.15 -3.50
N SER A 80 -1.47 -3.85 -3.68
CA SER A 80 -0.87 -3.25 -4.88
C SER A 80 0.60 -3.64 -5.09
N ASN A 81 1.31 -4.01 -4.02
CA ASN A 81 2.68 -4.50 -4.09
C ASN A 81 2.99 -5.47 -2.94
N LYS A 82 3.09 -6.77 -3.27
CA LYS A 82 3.34 -7.82 -2.29
C LYS A 82 4.76 -7.79 -1.71
N MET A 83 5.74 -7.36 -2.51
CA MET A 83 7.13 -7.26 -2.06
C MET A 83 7.24 -6.21 -0.94
N ILE A 84 6.65 -5.03 -1.14
CA ILE A 84 6.64 -3.95 -0.14
C ILE A 84 5.93 -4.39 1.14
N LEU A 85 4.74 -5.01 1.03
CA LEU A 85 4.03 -5.52 2.20
C LEU A 85 4.85 -6.60 2.94
N SER A 86 5.55 -7.48 2.20
CA SER A 86 6.43 -8.48 2.78
C SER A 86 7.60 -7.86 3.53
N SER A 87 8.19 -6.78 3.01
CA SER A 87 9.24 -6.03 3.71
C SER A 87 8.71 -5.43 5.00
N TRP A 88 7.54 -4.77 4.97
CA TRP A 88 6.90 -4.26 6.18
C TRP A 88 6.57 -5.34 7.20
N SER A 89 6.24 -6.56 6.76
CA SER A 89 5.89 -7.65 7.67
C SER A 89 7.07 -8.17 8.47
N LYS A 90 8.30 -7.86 8.03
CA LYS A 90 9.54 -8.26 8.69
C LYS A 90 10.03 -7.22 9.70
N GLU A 91 9.44 -6.04 9.71
CA GLU A 91 9.73 -5.03 10.72
C GLU A 91 9.34 -5.52 12.12
N LYS A 92 10.16 -5.17 13.12
CA LYS A 92 9.98 -5.63 14.49
C LYS A 92 8.58 -5.26 15.00
N ASN A 93 7.91 -6.23 15.63
CA ASN A 93 6.60 -6.07 16.27
C ASN A 93 5.51 -5.54 15.31
N ILE A 94 5.55 -5.96 14.04
CA ILE A 94 4.49 -5.70 13.05
C ILE A 94 3.82 -7.03 12.71
N LEU A 95 2.48 -7.05 12.71
CA LEU A 95 1.70 -8.22 12.32
C LEU A 95 0.55 -7.82 11.40
N PHE A 96 0.51 -8.39 10.20
CA PHE A 96 -0.64 -8.29 9.31
C PHE A 96 -1.54 -9.51 9.46
N THR A 97 -2.80 -9.29 9.84
CA THR A 97 -3.76 -10.39 10.00
C THR A 97 -5.19 -9.95 9.71
N LYS A 98 -5.97 -10.83 9.08
CA LYS A 98 -7.41 -10.61 8.87
C LYS A 98 -8.17 -10.50 10.19
N PHE A 99 -7.66 -11.15 11.25
CA PHE A 99 -8.26 -11.07 12.59
C PHE A 99 -8.29 -9.66 13.14
N ALA A 100 -7.30 -8.82 12.80
CA ALA A 100 -7.22 -7.43 13.22
C ALA A 100 -8.45 -6.60 12.83
N TYR A 101 -9.24 -7.07 11.85
CA TYR A 101 -10.52 -6.49 11.49
C TYR A 101 -11.43 -6.27 12.70
N PHE A 102 -11.59 -7.27 13.58
CA PHE A 102 -12.55 -7.19 14.69
C PHE A 102 -12.20 -6.10 15.72
N PRO A 103 -11.02 -6.12 16.37
CA PRO A 103 -10.64 -5.09 17.33
C PRO A 103 -10.50 -3.71 16.67
N PHE A 104 -9.97 -3.60 15.45
CA PHE A 104 -9.88 -2.32 14.74
C PHE A 104 -11.26 -1.69 14.50
N HIS A 105 -12.23 -2.45 13.97
CA HIS A 105 -13.58 -1.94 13.72
C HIS A 105 -14.35 -1.63 15.01
N PHE A 106 -14.13 -2.41 16.07
CA PHE A 106 -14.70 -2.10 17.39
C PHE A 106 -14.14 -0.78 17.92
N LEU A 107 -12.82 -0.63 17.96
CA LEU A 107 -12.15 0.58 18.44
C LEU A 107 -12.53 1.81 17.61
N SER A 108 -12.41 1.75 16.29
CA SER A 108 -12.70 2.91 15.42
C SER A 108 -14.14 3.41 15.51
N LYS A 109 -15.11 2.53 15.79
CA LYS A 109 -16.54 2.91 15.87
C LYS A 109 -16.99 3.28 17.27
N LEU A 110 -16.54 2.56 18.30
CA LEU A 110 -17.05 2.69 19.67
C LEU A 110 -16.06 3.36 20.63
N MET A 111 -14.76 3.31 20.35
CA MET A 111 -13.72 3.87 21.20
C MET A 111 -12.62 4.59 20.37
N PRO A 112 -12.98 5.59 19.55
CA PRO A 112 -12.05 6.20 18.58
C PRO A 112 -10.86 6.94 19.23
N HIS A 113 -10.93 7.24 20.52
CA HIS A 113 -9.86 7.88 21.30
C HIS A 113 -9.04 6.87 22.14
N SER A 114 -9.28 5.57 21.98
CA SER A 114 -8.55 4.53 22.69
C SER A 114 -7.08 4.50 22.29
N ARG A 115 -6.18 4.37 23.27
CA ARG A 115 -4.73 4.18 23.03
C ARG A 115 -4.39 2.90 22.25
N LEU A 116 -5.31 1.93 22.24
CA LEU A 116 -5.16 0.70 21.46
C LEU A 116 -5.44 0.91 19.97
N LEU A 117 -5.98 2.05 19.56
CA LEU A 117 -6.21 2.37 18.16
C LEU A 117 -4.99 3.09 17.57
N ILE A 118 -4.56 2.64 16.39
CA ILE A 118 -3.61 3.37 15.55
C ILE A 118 -4.43 4.32 14.68
N SER A 119 -4.21 5.62 14.86
CA SER A 119 -5.03 6.65 14.26
C SER A 119 -4.70 6.87 12.79
N TRP A 120 -5.73 6.95 11.95
CA TRP A 120 -5.57 7.32 10.54
C TRP A 120 -4.98 8.72 10.39
N LYS A 121 -5.61 9.73 10.97
CA LYS A 121 -5.27 11.14 10.71
C LYS A 121 -3.99 11.62 11.40
N SER A 122 -3.53 10.94 12.44
CA SER A 122 -2.39 11.42 13.23
C SER A 122 -1.15 10.52 13.14
N GLU A 123 -1.28 9.27 12.68
CA GLU A 123 -0.16 8.33 12.65
C GLU A 123 0.05 7.69 11.29
N LEU A 124 -1.00 7.32 10.57
CA LEU A 124 -0.87 6.68 9.26
C LEU A 124 -0.88 7.70 8.11
N HIS A 125 -1.69 8.74 8.22
CA HIS A 125 -1.86 9.75 7.19
C HIS A 125 -1.96 11.15 7.81
N PRO A 126 -0.88 11.60 8.49
CA PRO A 126 -0.85 12.94 9.05
C PRO A 126 -0.83 14.01 7.96
N GLU A 127 -1.37 15.18 8.28
CA GLU A 127 -1.30 16.36 7.41
C GLU A 127 0.15 16.81 7.21
N PHE A 128 0.98 16.68 8.24
CA PHE A 128 2.42 16.92 8.18
C PHE A 128 3.18 15.65 8.52
N SER A 129 4.00 15.19 7.57
CA SER A 129 4.86 14.02 7.75
C SER A 129 6.29 14.45 8.01
N VAL A 130 6.89 13.82 9.04
CA VAL A 130 8.31 13.96 9.36
C VAL A 130 9.17 12.89 8.70
N VAL A 131 8.58 12.02 7.86
CA VAL A 131 9.29 10.86 7.26
C VAL A 131 10.55 11.30 6.53
N SER A 132 10.53 12.41 5.79
CA SER A 132 11.72 12.96 5.10
C SER A 132 12.85 13.40 6.04
N ALA A 133 12.56 13.68 7.31
CA ALA A 133 13.54 14.00 8.35
C ALA A 133 13.97 12.77 9.16
N THR A 134 13.35 11.60 8.93
CA THR A 134 13.68 10.36 9.63
C THR A 134 14.70 9.53 8.87
N ARG A 135 15.46 8.69 9.60
CA ARG A 135 16.34 7.70 8.97
C ARG A 135 15.52 6.71 8.16
N ILE A 136 16.03 6.36 6.98
CA ILE A 136 15.47 5.35 6.07
C ILE A 136 15.02 4.11 6.85
N ILE A 137 13.75 3.73 6.68
CA ILE A 137 13.14 2.55 7.29
C ILE A 137 13.07 1.42 6.26
N PHE A 138 12.61 1.72 5.05
CA PHE A 138 12.55 0.75 3.97
C PHE A 138 13.92 0.55 3.31
N THR A 139 14.41 -0.68 3.30
CA THR A 139 15.61 -1.05 2.55
C THR A 139 15.34 -2.27 1.68
N LEU A 140 15.89 -2.26 0.47
CA LEU A 140 15.90 -3.44 -0.38
C LEU A 140 16.83 -4.51 0.22
N ARG A 141 16.43 -5.77 0.12
CA ARG A 141 17.27 -6.89 0.54
C ARG A 141 18.11 -7.35 -0.64
N LYS A 142 19.23 -8.02 -0.36
CA LYS A 142 20.06 -8.65 -1.39
C LYS A 142 19.27 -9.55 -2.33
N SER A 143 18.27 -10.29 -1.83
CA SER A 143 17.41 -11.11 -2.68
C SER A 143 16.58 -10.28 -3.67
N ASP A 144 16.12 -9.10 -3.24
CA ASP A 144 15.33 -8.20 -4.08
C ASP A 144 16.23 -7.56 -5.15
N GLU A 145 17.50 -7.26 -4.82
CA GLU A 145 18.51 -6.77 -5.76
C GLU A 145 18.92 -7.81 -6.80
N ILE A 146 19.03 -9.08 -6.39
CA ILE A 146 19.32 -10.21 -7.30
C ILE A 146 18.17 -10.36 -8.30
N SER A 147 16.92 -10.47 -7.83
CA SER A 147 15.76 -10.57 -8.72
C SER A 147 15.61 -9.35 -9.63
N GLY A 148 15.97 -8.16 -9.15
CA GLY A 148 16.03 -6.96 -9.99
C GLY A 148 17.09 -7.07 -11.10
N SER A 149 18.30 -7.52 -10.78
CA SER A 149 19.36 -7.74 -11.77
C SER A 149 18.99 -8.81 -12.80
N GLU A 150 18.36 -9.89 -12.37
CA GLU A 150 17.86 -10.95 -13.27
C GLU A 150 16.83 -10.39 -14.25
N LEU A 151 15.84 -9.63 -13.76
CA LEU A 151 14.84 -8.97 -14.61
C LEU A 151 15.50 -8.02 -15.62
N LEU A 152 16.48 -7.21 -15.20
CA LEU A 152 17.19 -6.31 -16.13
C LEU A 152 17.90 -7.09 -17.24
N ASN A 153 18.54 -8.22 -16.91
CA ASN A 153 19.19 -9.09 -17.89
C ASN A 153 18.18 -9.72 -18.86
N GLU A 154 17.05 -10.22 -18.36
CA GLU A 154 15.97 -10.78 -19.18
C GLU A 154 15.41 -9.76 -20.18
N LEU A 155 15.33 -8.50 -19.76
CA LEU A 155 14.88 -7.39 -20.61
C LEU A 155 15.97 -6.85 -21.53
N GLY A 156 17.19 -7.39 -21.48
CA GLY A 156 18.33 -6.93 -22.28
C GLY A 156 18.85 -5.54 -21.87
N ILE A 157 18.54 -5.08 -20.65
CA ILE A 157 18.99 -3.79 -20.12
C ILE A 157 20.36 -3.97 -19.47
N THR A 158 21.41 -3.54 -20.16
CA THR A 158 22.81 -3.64 -19.68
C THR A 158 23.38 -2.30 -19.18
N GLY A 159 22.70 -1.20 -19.47
CA GLY A 159 23.13 0.15 -19.16
C GLY A 159 22.16 0.92 -18.27
N GLN A 160 22.20 2.25 -18.37
CA GLN A 160 21.26 3.11 -17.67
C GLN A 160 19.85 2.93 -18.25
N PHE A 161 18.86 3.01 -17.37
CA PHE A 161 17.46 3.01 -17.76
C PHE A 161 16.69 4.08 -16.97
N ILE A 162 15.59 4.55 -17.56
CA ILE A 162 14.66 5.47 -16.92
C ILE A 162 13.30 4.81 -16.87
N CYS A 163 12.74 4.71 -15.67
CA CYS A 163 11.37 4.28 -15.47
C CYS A 163 10.41 5.45 -15.73
N ILE A 164 9.40 5.20 -16.55
CA ILE A 164 8.37 6.16 -16.91
C ILE A 164 7.01 5.61 -16.46
N HIS A 165 6.22 6.48 -15.83
CA HIS A 165 4.89 6.14 -15.37
C HIS A 165 3.95 7.31 -15.66
N ASN A 166 2.88 7.05 -16.40
CA ASN A 166 1.78 8.01 -16.56
C ASN A 166 0.67 7.69 -15.57
N ARG A 167 -0.04 8.74 -15.13
CA ARG A 167 -1.24 8.56 -14.34
C ARG A 167 -2.43 8.42 -15.29
N ASP A 168 -3.24 7.38 -15.10
CA ASP A 168 -4.53 7.22 -15.75
C ASP A 168 -5.59 6.66 -14.77
N SER A 169 -6.85 6.70 -15.20
CA SER A 169 -8.01 6.28 -14.41
C SER A 169 -8.18 4.75 -14.33
N ALA A 170 -7.51 3.96 -15.17
CA ALA A 170 -7.84 2.54 -15.36
C ALA A 170 -7.62 1.71 -14.11
N TYR A 171 -6.56 1.98 -13.35
CA TYR A 171 -6.29 1.31 -12.09
C TYR A 171 -7.40 1.57 -11.04
N LEU A 172 -7.88 2.82 -10.96
CA LEU A 172 -8.92 3.22 -10.01
C LEU A 172 -10.27 2.63 -10.42
N GLU A 173 -10.65 2.75 -11.69
CA GLU A 173 -11.88 2.15 -12.20
C GLU A 173 -11.95 0.63 -11.93
N HIS A 174 -10.80 -0.06 -12.00
CA HIS A 174 -10.74 -1.50 -11.75
C HIS A 174 -10.81 -1.89 -10.26
N TYR A 175 -10.02 -1.25 -9.39
CA TYR A 175 -9.90 -1.66 -7.98
C TYR A 175 -10.72 -0.82 -7.02
N HIS A 176 -10.90 0.48 -7.28
CA HIS A 176 -11.49 1.45 -6.36
C HIS A 176 -12.03 2.70 -7.07
N SER A 177 -13.36 2.80 -7.22
CA SER A 177 -13.99 4.10 -7.42
C SER A 177 -13.99 4.85 -6.08
N ASP A 178 -13.13 5.86 -5.94
CA ASP A 178 -13.03 6.69 -4.74
C ASP A 178 -13.98 7.90 -4.77
N GLY A 179 -14.85 8.02 -5.78
CA GLY A 179 -15.80 9.12 -5.94
C GLY A 179 -15.14 10.50 -6.12
N ASN A 180 -13.81 10.55 -6.12
CA ASN A 180 -13.03 11.76 -6.31
C ASN A 180 -12.81 11.98 -7.80
N VAL A 181 -13.08 13.20 -8.28
CA VAL A 181 -12.79 13.59 -9.66
C VAL A 181 -11.35 14.08 -9.71
N HIS A 182 -10.44 13.19 -10.11
CA HIS A 182 -9.03 13.50 -10.28
C HIS A 182 -8.54 13.32 -11.72
N ASP A 183 -9.45 13.07 -12.66
CA ASP A 183 -9.12 12.75 -14.06
C ASP A 183 -8.44 13.93 -14.77
N TYR A 184 -8.58 15.16 -14.25
CA TYR A 184 -7.86 16.33 -14.74
C TYR A 184 -6.33 16.24 -14.65
N ARG A 185 -5.79 15.27 -13.89
CA ARG A 185 -4.35 15.00 -13.79
C ARG A 185 -3.92 13.82 -14.66
N ASP A 186 -4.85 13.15 -15.33
CA ASP A 186 -4.53 12.05 -16.23
C ASP A 186 -3.99 12.60 -17.54
N PHE A 187 -3.09 11.84 -18.15
CA PHE A 187 -2.49 12.18 -19.43
C PHE A 187 -2.08 10.92 -20.18
N GLU A 188 -1.97 11.04 -21.50
CA GLU A 188 -1.67 9.91 -22.37
C GLU A 188 -0.20 9.53 -22.22
N PHE A 189 0.10 8.22 -22.20
CA PHE A 189 1.48 7.79 -22.12
C PHE A 189 2.30 8.24 -23.34
N ASP A 190 1.66 8.31 -24.51
CA ASP A 190 2.31 8.67 -25.77
C ASP A 190 2.83 10.13 -25.77
N ASP A 191 2.40 10.97 -24.82
CA ASP A 191 2.97 12.30 -24.57
C ASP A 191 4.49 12.22 -24.22
N PHE A 192 4.96 11.08 -23.75
CA PHE A 192 6.39 10.84 -23.49
C PHE A 192 7.20 10.50 -24.74
N LYS A 193 6.61 10.37 -25.94
CA LYS A 193 7.30 9.92 -27.15
C LYS A 193 8.59 10.69 -27.44
N CYS A 194 8.53 12.02 -27.46
CA CYS A 194 9.72 12.84 -27.71
C CYS A 194 10.80 12.67 -26.63
N THR A 195 10.39 12.45 -25.37
CA THR A 195 11.31 12.18 -24.26
C THR A 195 11.99 10.83 -24.46
N ILE A 196 11.22 9.78 -24.77
CA ILE A 196 11.72 8.43 -25.05
C ILE A 196 12.73 8.47 -26.20
N GLU A 197 12.38 9.08 -27.33
CA GLU A 197 13.29 9.23 -28.47
C GLU A 197 14.59 9.98 -28.13
N LYS A 198 14.51 10.97 -27.23
CA LYS A 198 15.68 11.75 -26.81
C LYS A 198 16.61 10.95 -25.89
N ILE A 199 16.07 10.21 -24.92
CA ILE A 199 16.90 9.42 -23.99
C ILE A 199 17.48 8.18 -24.67
N THR A 200 16.75 7.55 -25.59
CA THR A 200 17.28 6.37 -26.29
C THR A 200 18.42 6.72 -27.24
N LYS A 201 18.45 7.94 -27.80
CA LYS A 201 19.61 8.45 -28.56
C LYS A 201 20.88 8.57 -27.72
N GLN A 202 20.77 8.56 -26.39
CA GLN A 202 21.89 8.59 -25.46
C GLN A 202 22.23 7.19 -24.92
N ASN A 203 21.74 6.12 -25.56
CA ASN A 203 21.90 4.73 -25.10
C ASN A 203 21.30 4.46 -23.71
N ILE A 204 20.24 5.19 -23.33
CA ILE A 204 19.48 4.98 -22.10
C ILE A 204 18.16 4.28 -22.43
N SER A 205 17.89 3.12 -21.82
CA SER A 205 16.64 2.38 -22.04
C SER A 205 15.45 3.09 -21.38
N ALA A 206 14.31 3.09 -22.05
CA ALA A 206 13.06 3.64 -21.52
C ALA A 206 12.15 2.49 -21.07
N VAL A 207 11.75 2.47 -19.81
CA VAL A 207 10.93 1.38 -19.25
C VAL A 207 9.61 1.95 -18.74
N ARG A 208 8.48 1.60 -19.37
CA ARG A 208 7.15 1.95 -18.84
C ARG A 208 6.75 0.96 -17.76
N LEU A 209 6.22 1.48 -16.65
CA LEU A 209 5.71 0.68 -15.53
C LEU A 209 4.23 0.96 -15.26
N GLY A 210 3.46 -0.09 -14.98
CA GLY A 210 2.06 0.02 -14.53
C GLY A 210 1.39 -1.35 -14.36
N GLU A 211 0.41 -1.47 -13.48
CA GLU A 211 -0.33 -2.74 -13.32
C GLU A 211 -1.52 -2.83 -14.27
N ILE A 212 -2.27 -1.73 -14.41
CA ILE A 212 -3.40 -1.60 -15.31
C ILE A 212 -3.25 -0.26 -16.00
N VAL A 213 -3.41 -0.25 -17.32
CA VAL A 213 -3.30 0.95 -18.15
C VAL A 213 -4.55 1.10 -18.99
N LYS A 214 -4.95 2.35 -19.25
CA LYS A 214 -6.12 2.66 -20.08
C LYS A 214 -5.88 2.37 -21.56
N LYS A 215 -4.66 2.66 -22.04
CA LYS A 215 -4.24 2.53 -23.44
C LYS A 215 -2.85 1.91 -23.50
N GLU A 216 -2.68 0.94 -24.40
CA GLU A 216 -1.35 0.47 -24.81
C GLU A 216 -0.61 1.59 -25.56
N SER A 217 0.72 1.57 -25.48
CA SER A 217 1.57 2.54 -26.15
C SER A 217 1.78 2.15 -27.61
N ASP A 218 1.64 3.12 -28.53
CA ASP A 218 1.92 2.92 -29.96
C ASP A 218 3.39 3.28 -30.31
N ILE A 219 4.21 3.59 -29.30
CA ILE A 219 5.61 3.99 -29.49
C ILE A 219 6.44 2.78 -29.96
N SER A 220 6.92 2.87 -31.20
CA SER A 220 7.90 1.92 -31.74
C SER A 220 9.32 2.47 -31.55
N ASN A 221 10.04 1.94 -30.56
CA ASN A 221 11.44 2.24 -30.32
C ASN A 221 12.15 0.98 -29.77
N PRO A 222 13.26 0.52 -30.36
CA PRO A 222 13.94 -0.72 -29.94
C PRO A 222 14.43 -0.73 -28.49
N MET A 223 14.65 0.44 -27.89
CA MET A 223 15.08 0.58 -26.49
C MET A 223 13.95 1.01 -25.56
N PHE A 224 12.71 0.99 -26.05
CA PHE A 224 11.51 1.16 -25.24
C PHE A 224 10.94 -0.21 -24.86
N ILE A 225 10.74 -0.41 -23.55
CA ILE A 225 10.23 -1.63 -22.97
C ILE A 225 8.96 -1.29 -22.19
N ASP A 226 7.85 -1.92 -22.53
CA ASP A 226 6.56 -1.71 -21.88
C ASP A 226 6.23 -2.86 -20.92
N LEU A 227 6.44 -2.63 -19.62
CA LEU A 227 6.14 -3.57 -18.53
C LEU A 227 4.79 -3.26 -17.86
N THR A 228 3.77 -3.05 -18.67
CA THR A 228 2.41 -2.79 -18.18
C THR A 228 1.49 -3.99 -18.31
N GLY A 229 0.47 -4.08 -17.45
CA GLY A 229 -0.57 -5.09 -17.58
C GLY A 229 -0.04 -6.51 -17.39
N SER A 230 -0.37 -7.39 -18.33
CA SER A 230 0.07 -8.79 -18.35
C SER A 230 1.52 -8.99 -18.78
N LYS A 231 2.24 -7.93 -19.16
CA LYS A 231 3.64 -7.99 -19.64
C LYS A 231 4.65 -7.85 -18.49
N ARG A 232 4.21 -8.13 -17.26
CA ARG A 232 4.91 -7.83 -16.00
C ARG A 232 5.27 -9.09 -15.22
#